data_AF-A0A2V5LTD9-F1
#
_entry.id   AF-A0A2V5LTD9-F1
#
_cell.length_a   1.000
_cell.length_b   1.000
_cell.length_c   1.000
_cell.angle_alpha   90.00
_cell.angle_beta   90.00
_cell.angle_gamma   90.00
#
_symmetry.space_group_name_H-M   'P 1'
#
loop_
_entity.id
_entity.type
_entity.pdbx_description
1 polymer ?
#
loop_
_entity_poly.entity_id
_entity_poly.type
_entity_poly.pdbx_seq_one_letter_code
_entity_poly.pdbx_strand_id
1 'polypeptide(L)'
;MANKASVGLNGNSLSLTASPSLADEILLEEPRSRIRELITLVRVMRDFIRGFRVLHFVGPCVTVFGSARIKSDSPYYELARKMGAAIAQLGFTVMTGG
;
A
#
# COMPACT_ATOMS: atom_id res chain seq x y z
N MET A 1 -13.59 28.17 41.77
CA MET A 1 -14.79 28.25 40.90
C MET A 1 -14.37 27.76 39.51
N ALA A 2 -15.05 26.74 38.98
CA ALA A 2 -14.84 26.04 37.69
C ALA A 2 -13.59 25.14 37.59
N ASN A 3 -13.60 23.92 37.04
CA ASN A 3 -14.69 23.04 36.59
C ASN A 3 -14.13 21.61 36.46
N LYS A 4 -14.80 20.61 37.04
CA LYS A 4 -14.53 19.18 36.83
C LYS A 4 -15.16 18.79 35.49
N ALA A 5 -14.33 18.46 34.48
CA ALA A 5 -14.82 17.79 33.29
C ALA A 5 -15.00 16.30 33.60
N SER A 6 -16.24 15.91 33.87
CA SER A 6 -16.71 14.55 34.02
C SER A 6 -16.63 13.81 32.68
N VAL A 7 -15.80 12.76 32.62
CA VAL A 7 -15.79 11.81 31.51
C VAL A 7 -16.96 10.84 31.70
N GLY A 8 -18.01 11.01 30.90
CA GLY A 8 -19.11 10.07 30.78
C GLY A 8 -18.71 8.88 29.90
N LEU A 9 -18.75 7.68 30.46
CA LEU A 9 -18.64 6.43 29.72
C LEU A 9 -19.99 6.16 29.04
N ASN A 10 -20.06 6.37 27.73
CA ASN A 10 -21.14 5.83 26.90
C ASN A 10 -20.60 4.63 26.11
N GLY A 11 -21.05 3.44 26.49
CA GLY A 11 -20.83 2.23 25.72
C GLY A 11 -21.69 2.25 24.45
N ASN A 12 -21.04 2.30 23.28
CA ASN A 12 -21.45 1.54 22.10
C ASN A 12 -20.42 1.61 20.97
N SER A 13 -20.18 0.45 20.35
CA SER A 13 -19.54 0.20 19.04
C SER A 13 -18.16 0.82 18.78
N LEU A 14 -17.08 0.10 19.11
CA LEU A 14 -15.75 0.33 18.55
C LEU A 14 -15.63 -0.37 17.18
N SER A 15 -16.13 0.26 16.12
CA SER A 15 -15.66 -0.02 14.76
C SER A 15 -14.29 0.64 14.58
N LEU A 16 -13.22 -0.09 14.90
CA LEU A 16 -11.84 0.32 14.66
C LEU A 16 -11.52 0.29 13.16
N THR A 17 -12.01 1.26 12.41
CA THR A 17 -11.40 1.63 11.12
C THR A 17 -10.17 2.48 11.44
N ALA A 18 -9.05 1.82 11.73
CA ALA A 18 -7.77 2.48 11.96
C ALA A 18 -7.37 3.27 10.70
N SER A 19 -7.11 4.56 10.86
CA SER A 19 -6.54 5.40 9.81
C SER A 19 -5.12 4.92 9.45
N PRO A 20 -4.68 5.02 8.18
CA PRO A 20 -3.39 4.50 7.72
C PRO A 20 -2.19 5.02 8.53
N SER A 21 -2.25 6.28 8.97
CA SER A 21 -1.18 6.93 9.75
C SER A 21 -0.98 6.30 11.14
N LEU A 22 -2.05 5.82 11.77
CA LEU A 22 -1.99 5.21 13.10
C LEU A 22 -1.36 3.80 13.03
N ALA A 23 -1.56 3.08 11.91
CA ALA A 23 -0.97 1.76 11.71
C ALA A 23 0.56 1.83 11.51
N ASP A 24 1.02 2.86 10.80
CA ASP A 24 2.44 3.12 10.55
C ASP A 24 3.15 3.63 11.82
N GLU A 25 2.51 4.48 12.61
CA GLU A 25 3.03 4.93 13.91
C GLU A 25 3.14 3.76 14.90
N ILE A 26 2.13 2.90 14.96
CA ILE A 26 2.16 1.65 15.73
C ILE A 26 3.27 0.69 15.22
N LEU A 27 3.67 0.79 13.95
CA LEU A 27 4.79 0.03 13.36
C LEU A 27 6.17 0.50 13.83
N LEU A 28 6.30 1.79 14.15
CA LEU A 28 7.57 2.43 14.46
C LEU A 28 7.84 2.60 15.97
N GLU A 29 6.86 2.39 16.85
CA GLU A 29 7.05 2.40 18.31
C GLU A 29 7.48 1.03 18.90
N GLU A 30 8.48 1.11 19.82
CA GLU A 30 8.97 0.23 20.93
C GLU A 30 8.71 -1.32 20.93
N PRO A 31 9.50 -2.13 21.68
CA PRO A 31 9.65 -3.57 21.50
C PRO A 31 8.34 -4.34 21.45
N ARG A 32 8.03 -4.88 20.27
CA ARG A 32 6.80 -5.62 20.04
C ARG A 32 6.86 -6.99 20.71
N SER A 33 5.70 -7.44 21.19
CA SER A 33 5.54 -8.82 21.65
C SER A 33 5.92 -9.79 20.53
N ARG A 34 6.75 -10.81 20.85
CA ARG A 34 7.22 -11.85 19.93
C ARG A 34 6.09 -12.52 19.15
N ILE A 35 4.90 -12.66 19.75
CA ILE A 35 3.71 -13.23 19.10
C ILE A 35 3.17 -12.29 18.01
N ARG A 36 3.18 -10.97 18.23
CA ARG A 36 2.75 -9.98 17.21
C ARG A 36 3.73 -9.91 16.06
N GLU A 37 5.03 -10.01 16.33
CA GLU A 37 6.07 -10.13 15.30
C GLU A 37 5.86 -11.40 14.46
N LEU A 38 5.62 -12.55 15.11
CA LEU A 38 5.33 -13.80 14.43
C LEU A 38 4.09 -13.70 13.52
N ILE A 39 3.00 -13.10 14.01
CA ILE A 39 1.80 -12.87 13.19
C ILE A 39 2.10 -11.94 12.00
N THR A 40 2.93 -10.91 12.20
CA THR A 40 3.34 -10.01 11.12
C THR A 40 4.14 -10.76 10.05
N LEU A 41 5.09 -11.61 10.46
CA LEU A 41 5.85 -12.46 9.54
C LEU A 41 4.93 -13.38 8.73
N VAL A 42 3.96 -14.03 9.37
CA VAL A 42 3.00 -14.89 8.67
C VAL A 42 2.15 -14.09 7.68
N ARG A 43 1.73 -12.86 8.04
CA ARG A 43 1.00 -11.96 7.13
C ARG A 43 1.82 -11.58 5.92
N VAL A 44 3.07 -11.14 6.13
CA VAL A 44 4.01 -10.80 5.06
C VAL A 44 4.26 -12.00 4.15
N MET A 45 4.51 -13.19 4.72
CA MET A 45 4.71 -14.43 3.96
C MET A 45 3.49 -14.78 3.10
N ARG A 46 2.28 -14.65 3.66
CA ARG A 46 1.02 -14.84 2.90
C ARG A 46 0.92 -13.87 1.73
N ASP A 47 1.31 -12.61 1.94
CA ASP A 47 1.25 -11.58 0.89
C ASP A 47 2.28 -11.85 -0.22
N PHE A 48 3.49 -12.34 0.13
CA PHE A 48 4.47 -12.85 -0.85
C PHE A 48 3.94 -14.04 -1.66
N ILE A 49 3.35 -15.05 -1.00
CA ILE A 49 2.77 -16.21 -1.68
C ILE A 49 1.68 -15.75 -2.67
N ARG A 50 0.84 -14.80 -2.24
CA ARG A 50 -0.19 -14.22 -3.11
C ARG A 50 0.42 -13.49 -4.30
N GLY A 51 1.45 -12.67 -4.08
CA GLY A 51 2.16 -11.93 -5.14
C GLY A 51 2.81 -12.86 -6.17
N PHE A 52 3.55 -13.88 -5.71
CA PHE A 52 4.20 -14.83 -6.60
C PHE A 52 3.20 -15.65 -7.42
N ARG A 53 2.04 -16.03 -6.85
CA ARG A 53 1.01 -16.73 -7.61
C ARG A 53 0.42 -15.90 -8.73
N VAL A 54 0.28 -14.58 -8.53
CA VAL A 54 -0.20 -13.66 -9.58
C VAL A 54 0.87 -13.48 -10.65
N LEU A 55 2.12 -13.25 -10.23
CA LEU A 55 3.24 -12.99 -11.15
C LEU A 55 3.71 -14.25 -11.90
N HIS A 56 3.41 -15.44 -11.40
CA HIS A 56 3.81 -16.71 -12.04
C HIS A 56 3.28 -16.84 -13.48
N PHE A 57 2.12 -16.27 -13.79
CA PHE A 57 1.52 -16.33 -15.13
C PHE A 57 1.87 -15.12 -16.01
N VAL A 58 2.65 -14.17 -15.48
CA VAL A 58 3.05 -12.99 -16.23
C VAL A 58 4.23 -13.37 -17.14
N GLY A 59 4.05 -13.12 -18.44
CA GLY A 59 5.10 -13.32 -19.44
C GLY A 59 6.24 -12.29 -19.33
N PRO A 60 7.05 -12.09 -20.38
CA PRO A 60 8.14 -11.10 -20.34
C PRO A 60 7.58 -9.72 -19.96
N CYS A 61 8.11 -9.15 -18.88
CA CYS A 61 7.54 -7.98 -18.21
C CYS A 61 8.56 -6.85 -18.11
N VAL A 62 8.12 -5.62 -18.40
CA VAL A 62 8.89 -4.40 -18.28
C VAL A 62 8.27 -3.57 -17.16
N THR A 63 9.08 -3.23 -16.15
CA THR A 63 8.64 -2.36 -15.05
C THR A 63 8.98 -0.91 -15.39
N VAL A 64 7.99 -0.03 -15.31
CA VAL A 64 8.11 1.40 -15.61
C VAL A 64 7.94 2.20 -14.33
N PHE A 65 8.93 3.05 -14.04
CA PHE A 65 8.90 3.99 -12.92
C PHE A 65 8.77 5.42 -13.42
N GLY A 66 8.08 6.26 -12.64
CA GLY A 66 7.87 7.66 -12.95
C GLY A 66 7.37 8.44 -11.73
N SER A 67 7.31 9.76 -11.85
CA SER A 67 6.81 10.60 -10.78
C SER A 67 5.30 10.44 -10.59
N ALA A 68 4.87 10.04 -9.39
CA ALA A 68 3.46 9.97 -9.00
C ALA A 68 2.77 11.35 -8.91
N ARG A 69 3.53 12.45 -9.03
CA ARG A 69 3.05 13.83 -8.89
C ARG A 69 2.79 14.52 -10.23
N ILE A 70 3.14 13.89 -11.36
CA ILE A 70 2.90 14.45 -12.68
C ILE A 70 1.40 14.42 -12.98
N LYS A 71 0.86 15.56 -13.39
CA LYS A 71 -0.53 15.71 -13.84
C LYS A 71 -0.69 15.21 -15.27
N SER A 72 -1.92 14.83 -15.62
CA SER A 72 -2.27 14.27 -16.93
C SER A 72 -2.13 15.25 -18.10
N ASP A 73 -2.06 16.55 -17.84
CA ASP A 73 -1.83 17.60 -18.82
C ASP A 73 -0.34 17.77 -19.18
N SER A 74 0.56 17.11 -18.47
CA SER A 74 2.00 17.21 -18.71
C SER A 74 2.39 16.48 -20.00
N PRO A 75 3.28 17.05 -20.84
CA PRO A 75 3.82 16.35 -22.01
C PRO A 75 4.55 15.05 -21.63
N TYR A 76 5.10 14.96 -20.42
CA TYR A 76 5.75 13.75 -19.92
C TYR A 76 4.76 12.63 -19.61
N TYR A 77 3.53 12.97 -19.20
CA TYR A 77 2.48 11.98 -18.99
C TYR A 77 2.06 11.33 -20.32
N GLU A 78 1.85 12.15 -21.35
CA GLU A 78 1.55 11.68 -22.70
C GLU A 78 2.68 10.84 -23.30
N LEU A 79 3.93 11.24 -23.07
CA LEU A 79 5.09 10.45 -23.49
C LEU A 79 5.13 9.07 -22.79
N ALA A 80 4.90 9.04 -21.47
CA ALA A 80 4.84 7.80 -20.71
C ALA A 80 3.72 6.86 -21.20
N ARG A 81 2.56 7.42 -21.57
CA ARG A 81 1.45 6.65 -22.18
C ARG A 81 1.85 6.04 -23.52
N LYS A 82 2.47 6.82 -24.40
CA LYS A 82 2.95 6.34 -25.71
C LYS A 82 4.00 5.25 -25.55
N MET A 83 4.92 5.42 -24.62
CA MET A 83 5.94 4.42 -24.31
C MET A 83 5.31 3.11 -23.81
N GLY A 84 4.39 3.18 -22.85
CA GLY A 84 3.69 1.99 -22.34
C GLY A 84 2.92 1.25 -23.44
N ALA A 85 2.24 1.99 -24.32
CA ALA A 85 1.54 1.40 -25.46
C ALA A 85 2.50 0.71 -26.43
N ALA A 86 3.66 1.31 -26.74
CA ALA A 86 4.66 0.70 -27.61
C ALA A 86 5.25 -0.59 -27.00
N ILE A 87 5.53 -0.59 -25.69
CA ILE A 87 6.03 -1.79 -24.98
C ILE A 87 4.99 -2.92 -25.04
N ALA A 88 3.71 -2.62 -24.82
CA ALA A 88 2.64 -3.59 -24.91
C ALA A 88 2.48 -4.15 -26.33
N GLN A 89 2.61 -3.31 -27.37
CA GLN A 89 2.56 -3.72 -28.78
C GLN A 89 3.71 -4.67 -29.16
N LEU A 90 4.85 -4.57 -28.48
CA LEU A 90 5.99 -5.48 -28.65
C LEU A 90 5.78 -6.85 -27.95
N GLY A 91 4.64 -7.05 -27.27
CA GLY A 91 4.31 -8.30 -26.60
C GLY A 91 4.81 -8.41 -25.16
N PHE A 92 5.32 -7.31 -24.58
CA PHE A 92 5.72 -7.28 -23.17
C PHE A 92 4.55 -6.85 -22.28
N THR A 93 4.47 -7.45 -21.09
CA THR A 93 3.60 -6.93 -20.02
C THR A 93 4.23 -5.66 -19.45
N VAL A 94 3.42 -4.63 -19.17
CA VAL A 94 3.87 -3.39 -18.52
C VAL A 94 3.45 -3.43 -17.04
N MET A 95 4.40 -3.22 -16.13
CA MET A 95 4.15 -3.17 -14.68
C MET A 95 4.58 -1.81 -14.09
N THR A 96 3.82 -1.29 -13.12
CA THR A 96 4.05 0.01 -12.48
C THR A 96 4.03 -0.12 -10.95
N GLY A 97 4.44 0.94 -10.24
CA GLY A 97 4.43 0.99 -8.77
C GLY A 97 3.05 1.28 -8.13
N GLY A 98 2.00 1.38 -8.95
CA GLY A 98 0.61 1.63 -8.54
C GLY A 98 -0.33 1.21 -9.65
#